data_AF-A0A5C7FSV8-F1
#
_entry.id   AF-A0A5C7FSV8-F1
#
_cell.length_a   1.000
_cell.length_b   1.000
_cell.length_c   1.000
_cell.angle_alpha   90.00
_cell.angle_beta   90.00
_cell.angle_gamma   90.00
#
_symmetry.space_group_name_H-M   'P 1'
#
loop_
_entity.id
_entity.type
_entity.pdbx_description
1 polymer ?
#
loop_
_entity_poly.entity_id
_entity_poly.type
_entity_poly.pdbx_seq_one_letter_code
_entity_poly.pdbx_strand_id
1 'polypeptide(L)'
;MNLTHFLIVAAALTAFLTTACDPATVLGPQAERADNYDLRVRYHRGSCYGRCEVYTLNVYDNGLLVFEGERFTDRPGTWQKSIDRRRVNSLLDSFAMSDFANYPRSFRGEIPDAATIEVTYYDDEGKSYQTSFKDSAPAELQILSNKLHDLAHLPNYRLVSDTIAGTKKQPVAAQERQEIIVQLKEGITPEAWVVAYSKQNVRIKSRISPRSPYYVITADPNVMAAEELLEFLRQDKDVVSAQLNQEVRPRR
;
A
#
# COMPACT_ATOMS: atom_id res chain seq x y z
N MET A 1 -1.13 -81.16 3.39
CA MET A 1 -1.96 -80.72 2.24
C MET A 1 -3.18 -79.99 2.79
N ASN A 2 -3.52 -78.75 2.47
CA ASN A 2 -2.89 -77.72 1.64
C ASN A 2 -3.27 -76.35 2.25
N LEU A 3 -2.24 -75.55 2.43
CA LEU A 3 -2.22 -74.23 3.04
C LEU A 3 -2.40 -73.19 1.93
N THR A 4 -3.62 -73.01 1.41
CA THR A 4 -3.81 -72.17 0.21
C THR A 4 -5.10 -71.34 0.20
N HIS A 5 -5.64 -70.88 1.33
CA HIS A 5 -6.86 -70.01 1.33
C HIS A 5 -6.72 -68.68 2.08
N PHE A 6 -5.52 -68.24 2.44
CA PHE A 6 -5.31 -67.02 3.25
C PHE A 6 -4.55 -65.89 2.55
N LEU A 7 -4.70 -65.74 1.23
CA LEU A 7 -3.87 -64.80 0.45
C LEU A 7 -4.61 -63.98 -0.63
N ILE A 8 -5.94 -63.86 -0.58
CA ILE A 8 -6.70 -63.10 -1.60
C ILE A 8 -7.56 -61.96 -1.03
N VAL A 9 -7.71 -61.82 0.30
CA VAL A 9 -8.55 -60.74 0.89
C VAL A 9 -7.75 -59.46 1.22
N ALA A 10 -6.42 -59.48 1.10
CA ALA A 10 -5.56 -58.34 1.48
C ALA A 10 -5.22 -57.34 0.34
N ALA A 11 -5.81 -57.48 -0.85
CA ALA A 11 -5.43 -56.69 -2.03
C ALA A 11 -6.52 -55.74 -2.57
N ALA A 12 -7.63 -55.55 -1.86
CA ALA A 12 -8.76 -54.73 -2.33
C ALA A 12 -9.24 -53.65 -1.35
N LEU A 13 -8.39 -53.26 -0.37
CA LEU A 13 -8.75 -52.24 0.64
C LEU A 13 -7.65 -51.19 0.88
N THR A 14 -6.84 -50.89 -0.13
CA THR A 14 -5.76 -49.89 -0.06
C THR A 14 -5.67 -49.04 -1.34
N ALA A 15 -6.81 -48.53 -1.82
CA ALA A 15 -6.84 -47.61 -2.97
C ALA A 15 -7.84 -46.46 -2.80
N PHE A 16 -8.02 -45.95 -1.57
CA PHE A 16 -8.85 -44.77 -1.29
C PHE A 16 -8.25 -43.84 -0.23
N LEU A 17 -6.95 -43.61 -0.29
CA LEU A 17 -6.31 -42.56 0.49
C LEU A 17 -5.35 -41.77 -0.41
N THR A 18 -5.49 -40.45 -0.32
CA THR A 18 -4.65 -39.38 -0.90
C THR A 18 -5.00 -38.85 -2.29
N THR A 19 -6.28 -38.52 -2.54
CA THR A 19 -6.54 -37.24 -3.23
C THR A 19 -6.45 -36.11 -2.20
N ALA A 20 -5.24 -35.84 -1.73
CA ALA A 20 -4.95 -34.54 -1.16
C ALA A 20 -5.06 -33.54 -2.32
N CYS A 21 -6.26 -32.97 -2.51
CA CYS A 21 -6.37 -31.71 -3.24
C CYS A 21 -5.51 -30.72 -2.46
N ASP A 22 -4.29 -30.50 -2.93
CA ASP A 22 -3.45 -29.42 -2.44
C ASP A 22 -4.16 -28.11 -2.81
N PRO A 23 -4.72 -27.35 -1.84
CA PRO A 23 -5.39 -26.10 -2.15
C PRO A 23 -4.44 -25.08 -2.82
N ALA A 24 -3.13 -25.28 -2.76
CA ALA A 24 -2.15 -24.48 -3.49
C ALA A 24 -2.18 -24.73 -5.02
N THR A 25 -2.55 -25.94 -5.47
CA THR A 25 -2.70 -26.23 -6.92
C THR A 25 -4.00 -25.72 -7.52
N VAL A 26 -5.06 -25.58 -6.71
CA VAL A 26 -6.34 -24.97 -7.15
C VAL A 26 -6.23 -23.45 -7.24
N LEU A 27 -5.27 -22.83 -6.54
CA LEU A 27 -5.07 -21.37 -6.48
C LEU A 27 -3.88 -20.85 -7.31
N GLY A 28 -3.22 -21.70 -8.11
CA GLY A 28 -2.42 -21.23 -9.24
C GLY A 28 -3.31 -20.64 -10.35
N PRO A 29 -2.78 -20.33 -11.53
CA PRO A 29 -2.31 -19.02 -12.01
C PRO A 29 -3.37 -17.89 -12.01
N GLN A 30 -4.13 -17.67 -10.93
CA GLN A 30 -5.10 -16.56 -10.88
C GLN A 30 -4.45 -15.16 -10.87
N ALA A 31 -3.15 -15.08 -10.57
CA ALA A 31 -2.38 -13.83 -10.63
C ALA A 31 -2.13 -13.31 -12.05
N GLU A 32 -1.86 -14.22 -13.00
CA GLU A 32 -1.54 -13.89 -14.39
C GLU A 32 -2.80 -13.65 -15.24
N ARG A 33 -3.99 -13.86 -14.68
CA ARG A 33 -5.28 -13.64 -15.36
C ARG A 33 -6.09 -12.49 -14.77
N ALA A 34 -5.47 -11.56 -14.04
CA ALA A 34 -6.15 -10.30 -13.70
C ALA A 34 -6.71 -9.62 -14.97
N ASP A 35 -6.06 -9.84 -16.12
CA ASP A 35 -6.43 -9.31 -17.43
C ASP A 35 -7.75 -9.88 -18.02
N ASN A 36 -8.32 -10.96 -17.44
CA ASN A 36 -9.59 -11.56 -17.88
C ASN A 36 -10.79 -11.20 -16.99
N TYR A 37 -10.59 -10.33 -15.99
CA TYR A 37 -11.61 -9.94 -15.03
C TYR A 37 -11.75 -8.43 -15.01
N ASP A 38 -12.98 -7.95 -14.87
CA ASP A 38 -13.23 -6.52 -14.89
C ASP A 38 -12.89 -5.92 -13.53
N LEU A 39 -12.02 -4.91 -13.53
CA LEU A 39 -11.77 -4.09 -12.35
C LEU A 39 -13.06 -3.32 -12.00
N ARG A 40 -13.58 -3.55 -10.78
CA ARG A 40 -14.83 -2.93 -10.33
C ARG A 40 -14.60 -1.80 -9.34
N VAL A 41 -13.59 -1.93 -8.49
CA VAL A 41 -13.26 -0.91 -7.50
C VAL A 41 -11.75 -0.79 -7.36
N ARG A 42 -11.26 0.45 -7.38
CA ARG A 42 -9.90 0.80 -6.96
C ARG A 42 -10.00 1.68 -5.71
N TYR A 43 -9.37 1.26 -4.63
CA TYR A 43 -9.30 1.96 -3.36
C TYR A 43 -7.85 2.30 -3.06
N HIS A 44 -7.51 3.58 -2.96
CA HIS A 44 -6.17 4.04 -2.62
C HIS A 44 -6.20 4.78 -1.28
N ARG A 45 -5.28 4.42 -0.39
CA ARG A 45 -5.03 5.13 0.86
C ARG A 45 -3.67 5.81 0.77
N GLY A 46 -3.69 7.14 0.80
CA GLY A 46 -2.50 7.99 0.72
C GLY A 46 -1.74 8.14 2.04
N SER A 47 -0.63 8.87 2.00
CA SER A 47 0.17 9.17 3.18
C SER A 47 -0.55 10.14 4.12
N CYS A 48 -0.14 10.11 5.40
CA CYS A 48 -0.55 11.05 6.44
C CYS A 48 0.69 11.61 7.13
N TYR A 49 0.52 12.59 8.03
CA TYR A 49 1.62 13.08 8.86
C TYR A 49 1.98 12.05 9.96
N GLY A 50 2.60 10.94 9.57
CA GLY A 50 2.94 9.82 10.46
C GLY A 50 3.10 8.48 9.73
N ARG A 51 2.94 7.38 10.46
CA ARG A 51 3.08 6.01 9.94
C ARG A 51 1.74 5.41 9.51
N CYS A 52 1.04 6.07 8.59
CA CYS A 52 -0.19 5.52 8.02
C CYS A 52 0.14 4.61 6.83
N GLU A 53 -0.38 3.39 6.84
CA GLU A 53 -0.31 2.50 5.68
C GLU A 53 -0.72 3.19 4.37
N VAL A 54 0.17 3.10 3.39
CA VAL A 54 -0.03 3.57 2.01
C VAL A 54 -0.14 2.34 1.13
N TYR A 55 -1.28 2.20 0.46
CA TYR A 55 -1.54 1.07 -0.41
C TYR A 55 -2.67 1.35 -1.39
N THR A 56 -2.74 0.49 -2.41
CA THR A 56 -3.88 0.37 -3.30
C THR A 56 -4.50 -1.02 -3.16
N LEU A 57 -5.83 -1.09 -3.07
CA LEU A 57 -6.62 -2.30 -3.19
C LEU A 57 -7.45 -2.23 -4.47
N ASN A 58 -7.21 -3.17 -5.38
CA ASN A 58 -8.03 -3.39 -6.56
C ASN A 58 -8.96 -4.59 -6.31
N VAL A 59 -10.24 -4.40 -6.59
CA VAL A 59 -11.30 -5.41 -6.44
C VAL A 59 -11.87 -5.72 -7.82
N TYR A 60 -11.77 -6.99 -8.21
CA TYR A 60 -12.29 -7.50 -9.47
C TYR A 60 -13.64 -8.19 -9.27
N ASP A 61 -14.43 -8.25 -10.34
CA ASP A 61 -15.80 -8.81 -10.37
C ASP A 61 -15.90 -10.26 -9.89
N ASN A 62 -14.87 -11.06 -10.14
CA ASN A 62 -14.77 -12.46 -9.76
C ASN A 62 -14.39 -12.69 -8.28
N GLY A 63 -14.13 -11.61 -7.52
CA GLY A 63 -13.68 -11.68 -6.12
C GLY A 63 -12.17 -11.77 -5.95
N LEU A 64 -11.37 -11.58 -7.01
CA LEU A 64 -9.94 -11.37 -6.87
C LEU A 64 -9.68 -9.98 -6.24
N LEU A 65 -8.87 -9.97 -5.19
CA LEU A 65 -8.35 -8.78 -4.54
C LEU A 65 -6.86 -8.69 -4.83
N VAL A 66 -6.40 -7.55 -5.35
CA VAL A 66 -4.98 -7.25 -5.53
C VAL A 66 -4.62 -6.09 -4.61
N PHE A 67 -3.73 -6.36 -3.66
CA PHE A 67 -3.24 -5.40 -2.68
C PHE A 67 -1.81 -5.00 -3.05
N GLU A 68 -1.58 -3.71 -3.24
CA GLU A 68 -0.30 -3.10 -3.58
C GLU A 68 0.18 -2.29 -2.38
N GLY A 69 1.01 -2.89 -1.53
CA GLY A 69 1.53 -2.25 -0.33
C GLY A 69 2.76 -1.39 -0.64
N GLU A 70 2.61 -0.07 -0.52
CA GLU A 70 3.67 0.90 -0.80
C GLU A 70 4.52 1.19 0.42
N ARG A 71 3.89 1.60 1.53
CA ARG A 71 4.57 2.11 2.76
C ARG A 71 3.77 1.78 4.02
N PHE A 72 4.44 1.56 5.15
CA PHE A 72 3.81 1.27 6.47
C PHE A 72 2.79 0.14 6.47
N THR A 73 2.92 -0.79 5.53
CA THR A 73 2.11 -2.00 5.47
C THR A 73 2.96 -3.19 5.91
N ASP A 74 2.32 -4.17 6.53
CA ASP A 74 2.95 -5.47 6.83
C ASP A 74 3.11 -6.35 5.57
N ARG A 75 2.62 -5.88 4.42
CA ARG A 75 2.59 -6.57 3.13
C ARG A 75 3.16 -5.70 2.01
N PRO A 76 4.47 -5.39 2.03
CA PRO A 76 5.10 -4.62 0.97
C PRO A 76 5.07 -5.40 -0.36
N GLY A 77 4.87 -4.70 -1.48
CA GLY A 77 4.81 -5.28 -2.82
C GLY A 77 3.39 -5.62 -3.26
N THR A 78 3.26 -6.51 -4.24
CA THR A 78 1.97 -6.95 -4.79
C THR A 78 1.55 -8.28 -4.17
N TRP A 79 0.37 -8.27 -3.55
CA TRP A 79 -0.24 -9.41 -2.89
C TRP A 79 -1.63 -9.65 -3.46
N GLN A 80 -2.10 -10.90 -3.41
CA GLN A 80 -3.43 -11.22 -3.88
C GLN A 80 -4.19 -12.13 -2.92
N LYS A 81 -5.51 -12.05 -3.01
CA LYS A 81 -6.44 -12.93 -2.30
C LYS A 81 -7.72 -13.08 -3.10
N SER A 82 -8.25 -14.29 -3.18
CA SER A 82 -9.60 -14.53 -3.71
C SER A 82 -10.59 -14.60 -2.54
N ILE A 83 -11.72 -13.92 -2.68
CA ILE A 83 -12.86 -13.99 -1.74
C ILE A 83 -14.07 -14.66 -2.41
N ASP A 84 -15.02 -15.11 -1.60
CA ASP A 84 -16.23 -15.73 -2.10
C ASP A 84 -17.07 -14.76 -2.95
N ARG A 85 -17.70 -15.29 -4.00
CA ARG A 85 -18.50 -14.51 -4.95
C ARG A 85 -19.66 -13.76 -4.29
N ARG A 86 -20.27 -14.31 -3.23
CA ARG A 86 -21.35 -13.61 -2.51
C ARG A 86 -20.83 -12.37 -1.80
N ARG A 87 -19.59 -12.41 -1.27
CA ARG A 87 -18.99 -11.29 -0.57
C ARG A 87 -18.65 -10.14 -1.52
N VAL A 88 -18.09 -10.45 -2.70
CA VAL A 88 -17.82 -9.41 -3.71
C VAL A 88 -19.12 -8.84 -4.28
N ASN A 89 -20.10 -9.68 -4.62
CA ASN A 89 -21.39 -9.20 -5.12
C ASN A 89 -22.07 -8.26 -4.11
N SER A 90 -22.11 -8.63 -2.83
CA SER A 90 -22.69 -7.78 -1.79
C SER A 90 -21.97 -6.42 -1.63
N LEU A 91 -20.65 -6.39 -1.86
CA LEU A 91 -19.90 -5.13 -1.93
C LEU A 91 -20.32 -4.31 -3.14
N LEU A 92 -20.34 -4.91 -4.33
CA LEU A 92 -20.68 -4.23 -5.58
C LEU A 92 -22.12 -3.73 -5.60
N ASP A 93 -23.06 -4.49 -5.04
CA ASP A 93 -24.45 -4.04 -4.84
C ASP A 93 -24.50 -2.79 -3.96
N SER A 94 -23.66 -2.72 -2.91
CA SER A 94 -23.57 -1.52 -2.06
C SER A 94 -23.05 -0.30 -2.82
N PHE A 95 -22.16 -0.48 -3.80
CA PHE A 95 -21.69 0.59 -4.69
C PHE A 95 -22.77 0.98 -5.71
N ALA A 96 -23.45 0.02 -6.33
CA ALA A 96 -24.53 0.30 -7.28
C ALA A 96 -25.71 1.05 -6.64
N MET A 97 -25.99 0.79 -5.36
CA MET A 97 -27.02 1.49 -4.58
C MET A 97 -26.58 2.87 -4.07
N SER A 98 -25.30 3.22 -4.19
CA SER A 98 -24.76 4.47 -3.67
C SER A 98 -24.79 5.58 -4.72
N ASP A 99 -24.72 6.84 -4.26
CA ASP A 99 -24.84 8.01 -5.13
C ASP A 99 -23.51 8.43 -5.79
N PHE A 100 -22.63 7.46 -6.09
CA PHE A 100 -21.29 7.71 -6.64
C PHE A 100 -21.29 8.54 -7.93
N ALA A 101 -22.35 8.42 -8.73
CA ALA A 101 -22.50 9.17 -9.97
C ALA A 101 -22.62 10.70 -9.74
N ASN A 102 -23.15 11.12 -8.59
CA ASN A 102 -23.37 12.53 -8.26
C ASN A 102 -22.37 13.07 -7.23
N TYR A 103 -21.47 12.23 -6.71
CA TYR A 103 -20.45 12.70 -5.78
C TYR A 103 -19.49 13.69 -6.44
N PRO A 104 -19.05 14.72 -5.70
CA PRO A 104 -17.97 15.58 -6.16
C PRO A 104 -16.67 14.78 -6.31
N ARG A 105 -15.76 15.29 -7.13
CA ARG A 105 -14.42 14.70 -7.29
C ARG A 105 -13.63 14.62 -5.99
N SER A 106 -13.88 15.55 -5.07
CA SER A 106 -13.32 15.51 -3.73
C SER A 106 -14.26 16.12 -2.70
N PHE A 107 -14.33 15.50 -1.52
CA PHE A 107 -14.91 16.07 -0.32
C PHE A 107 -13.82 16.81 0.44
N ARG A 108 -14.15 18.02 0.91
CA ARG A 108 -13.21 18.84 1.66
C ARG A 108 -13.00 18.24 3.05
N GLY A 109 -11.76 17.87 3.36
CA GLY A 109 -11.35 17.50 4.71
C GLY A 109 -11.06 18.71 5.57
N GLU A 110 -11.26 18.58 6.88
CA GLU A 110 -10.94 19.61 7.87
C GLU A 110 -9.61 19.31 8.59
N ILE A 111 -9.17 18.04 8.57
CA ILE A 111 -7.93 17.60 9.19
C ILE A 111 -6.80 17.62 8.15
N PRO A 112 -5.84 18.58 8.22
CA PRO A 112 -4.80 18.70 7.21
C PRO A 112 -3.93 17.45 7.09
N ASP A 113 -3.63 16.85 8.24
CA ASP A 113 -2.69 15.74 8.41
C ASP A 113 -3.31 14.35 8.18
N ALA A 114 -4.62 14.27 7.93
CA ALA A 114 -5.31 13.02 7.66
C ALA A 114 -4.96 12.47 6.28
N ALA A 115 -4.90 11.14 6.18
CA ALA A 115 -4.68 10.44 4.91
C ALA A 115 -5.82 10.75 3.93
N THR A 116 -5.46 11.04 2.69
CA THR A 116 -6.44 11.08 1.59
C THR A 116 -6.80 9.65 1.19
N ILE A 117 -8.10 9.37 1.10
CA ILE A 117 -8.66 8.16 0.55
C ILE A 117 -9.22 8.50 -0.83
N GLU A 118 -8.83 7.76 -1.84
CA GLU A 118 -9.37 7.86 -3.19
C GLU A 118 -10.10 6.56 -3.54
N VAL A 119 -11.32 6.69 -4.06
CA VAL A 119 -12.13 5.55 -4.46
C VAL A 119 -12.60 5.77 -5.88
N THR A 120 -12.27 4.81 -6.75
CA THR A 120 -12.79 4.72 -8.11
C THR A 120 -13.68 3.49 -8.21
N TYR A 121 -14.94 3.70 -8.60
CA TYR A 121 -15.92 2.65 -8.87
C TYR A 121 -16.18 2.58 -10.38
N TYR A 122 -16.26 1.38 -10.93
CA TYR A 122 -16.62 1.12 -12.31
C TYR A 122 -18.00 0.45 -12.33
N ASP A 123 -18.97 1.01 -13.04
CA ASP A 123 -20.30 0.40 -13.21
C ASP A 123 -20.27 -0.74 -14.23
N ASP A 124 -21.36 -1.51 -14.33
CA ASP A 124 -21.41 -2.71 -15.21
C ASP A 124 -21.17 -2.40 -16.70
N GLU A 125 -21.30 -1.13 -17.11
CA GLU A 125 -21.00 -0.64 -18.46
C GLU A 125 -19.53 -0.23 -18.63
N GLY A 126 -18.74 -0.30 -17.56
CA GLY A 126 -17.32 0.06 -17.52
C GLY A 126 -17.06 1.55 -17.30
N LYS A 127 -18.08 2.35 -17.03
CA LYS A 127 -17.93 3.79 -16.76
C LYS A 127 -17.43 4.00 -15.33
N SER A 128 -16.45 4.88 -15.19
CA SER A 128 -15.77 5.14 -13.93
C SER A 128 -16.31 6.38 -13.21
N TYR A 129 -16.42 6.27 -11.89
CA TYR A 129 -16.77 7.34 -10.97
C TYR A 129 -15.69 7.42 -9.90
N GLN A 130 -15.04 8.58 -9.80
CA GLN A 130 -13.94 8.79 -8.87
C GLN A 130 -14.30 9.89 -7.88
N THR A 131 -14.06 9.61 -6.60
CA THR A 131 -14.16 10.60 -5.53
C THR A 131 -13.00 10.41 -4.55
N SER A 132 -12.68 11.46 -3.79
CA SER A 132 -11.69 11.40 -2.74
C SER A 132 -12.13 12.17 -1.49
N PHE A 133 -11.64 11.77 -0.34
CA PHE A 133 -11.93 12.42 0.94
C PHE A 133 -10.81 12.18 1.94
N LYS A 134 -10.82 12.89 3.08
CA LYS A 134 -9.90 12.65 4.19
C LYS A 134 -10.67 12.13 5.40
N ASP A 135 -11.24 13.06 6.15
CA ASP A 135 -11.97 12.84 7.39
C ASP A 135 -13.48 13.03 7.25
N SER A 136 -13.94 13.74 6.22
CA SER A 136 -15.35 14.06 5.99
C SER A 136 -15.85 13.53 4.65
N ALA A 137 -16.90 12.72 4.70
CA ALA A 137 -17.60 12.12 3.56
C ALA A 137 -19.03 11.71 3.98
N PRO A 138 -19.97 11.49 3.04
CA PRO A 138 -21.28 10.90 3.34
C PRO A 138 -21.15 9.56 4.07
N ALA A 139 -22.11 9.25 4.93
CA ALA A 139 -22.07 8.05 5.78
C ALA A 139 -21.96 6.77 4.94
N GLU A 140 -22.62 6.73 3.79
CA GLU A 140 -22.58 5.62 2.84
C GLU A 140 -21.17 5.39 2.30
N LEU A 141 -20.47 6.46 1.92
CA LEU A 141 -19.10 6.40 1.42
C LEU A 141 -18.12 5.96 2.52
N GLN A 142 -18.30 6.43 3.76
CA GLN A 142 -17.49 5.99 4.90
C GLN A 142 -17.69 4.49 5.17
N ILE A 143 -18.91 3.99 5.11
CA ILE A 143 -19.21 2.56 5.28
C ILE A 143 -18.56 1.73 4.18
N LEU A 144 -18.65 2.16 2.91
CA LEU A 144 -18.00 1.49 1.78
C LEU A 144 -16.48 1.48 1.93
N SER A 145 -15.89 2.61 2.33
CA SER A 145 -14.46 2.73 2.60
C SER A 145 -14.01 1.78 3.71
N ASN A 146 -14.76 1.69 4.80
CA ASN A 146 -14.45 0.76 5.89
C ASN A 146 -14.53 -0.70 5.43
N LYS A 147 -15.54 -1.07 4.61
CA LYS A 147 -15.61 -2.42 4.02
C LYS A 147 -14.38 -2.73 3.16
N LEU A 148 -13.90 -1.78 2.36
CA LEU A 148 -12.69 -1.95 1.54
C LEU A 148 -11.44 -2.08 2.40
N HIS A 149 -11.33 -1.26 3.45
CA HIS A 149 -10.26 -1.33 4.44
C HIS A 149 -10.23 -2.71 5.12
N ASP A 150 -11.38 -3.24 5.53
CA ASP A 150 -11.50 -4.57 6.13
C ASP A 150 -11.10 -5.68 5.15
N LEU A 151 -11.46 -5.54 3.87
CA LEU A 151 -11.05 -6.48 2.82
C LEU A 151 -9.54 -6.48 2.65
N ALA A 152 -8.91 -5.30 2.60
CA ALA A 152 -7.45 -5.18 2.54
C ALA A 152 -6.79 -5.89 3.73
N HIS A 153 -7.37 -5.86 4.92
CA HIS A 153 -6.81 -6.44 6.14
C HIS A 153 -7.15 -7.91 6.39
N LEU A 154 -7.83 -8.59 5.46
CA LEU A 154 -8.07 -10.01 5.61
C LEU A 154 -6.76 -10.81 5.72
N PRO A 155 -6.76 -11.92 6.48
CA PRO A 155 -5.60 -12.80 6.55
C PRO A 155 -5.43 -13.60 5.26
N ASN A 156 -4.29 -14.27 5.12
CA ASN A 156 -3.99 -15.23 4.03
C ASN A 156 -4.00 -14.59 2.63
N TYR A 157 -3.37 -13.43 2.49
CA TYR A 157 -2.93 -12.93 1.19
C TYR A 157 -1.68 -13.69 0.75
N ARG A 158 -1.56 -13.93 -0.56
CA ARG A 158 -0.40 -14.57 -1.17
C ARG A 158 0.46 -13.52 -1.87
N LEU A 159 1.75 -13.49 -1.59
CA LEU A 159 2.70 -12.64 -2.31
C LEU A 159 2.75 -13.04 -3.79
N VAL A 160 2.62 -12.07 -4.68
CA VAL A 160 2.73 -12.24 -6.13
C VAL A 160 4.07 -11.68 -6.62
N SER A 161 4.43 -10.48 -6.15
CA SER A 161 5.70 -9.83 -6.46
C SER A 161 6.15 -8.97 -5.29
N ASP A 162 7.45 -8.90 -5.08
CA ASP A 162 8.13 -7.95 -4.19
C ASP A 162 8.08 -6.50 -4.71
N THR A 163 7.67 -6.30 -5.97
CA THR A 163 7.48 -4.99 -6.60
C THR A 163 6.00 -4.70 -6.83
N ILE A 164 5.68 -3.43 -7.05
CA ILE A 164 4.32 -2.97 -7.34
C ILE A 164 4.10 -2.92 -8.85
N ALA A 165 2.99 -3.51 -9.30
CA ALA A 165 2.64 -3.64 -10.71
C ALA A 165 2.55 -2.26 -11.41
N GLY A 166 2.89 -2.24 -12.72
CA GLY A 166 2.79 -1.05 -13.57
C GLY A 166 4.03 -0.15 -13.63
N THR A 167 5.02 -0.27 -12.73
CA THR A 167 6.23 0.59 -12.81
C THR A 167 7.56 0.00 -12.32
N LYS A 168 7.70 -1.31 -12.06
CA LYS A 168 8.92 -1.90 -11.43
C LYS A 168 9.36 -1.11 -10.16
N LYS A 169 8.42 -0.43 -9.50
CA LYS A 169 8.71 0.36 -8.31
C LYS A 169 8.86 -0.59 -7.13
N GLN A 170 9.96 -0.43 -6.40
CA GLN A 170 10.15 -1.12 -5.13
C GLN A 170 9.33 -0.40 -4.05
N PRO A 171 8.71 -1.14 -3.11
CA PRO A 171 8.08 -0.55 -1.94
C PRO A 171 9.08 0.34 -1.19
N VAL A 172 8.66 1.55 -0.82
CA VAL A 172 9.56 2.50 -0.12
C VAL A 172 10.01 1.94 1.22
N ALA A 173 9.19 1.07 1.83
CA ALA A 173 9.53 0.43 3.09
C ALA A 173 10.81 -0.43 3.04
N ALA A 174 11.23 -0.86 1.84
CA ALA A 174 12.42 -1.67 1.63
C ALA A 174 13.70 -0.85 1.35
N GLN A 175 13.63 0.49 1.35
CA GLN A 175 14.75 1.36 0.94
C GLN A 175 15.65 1.77 2.12
N GLU A 176 16.92 2.03 1.83
CA GLU A 176 17.88 2.59 2.80
C GLU A 176 17.59 4.07 3.12
N ARG A 177 18.05 4.53 4.28
CA ARG A 177 17.89 5.94 4.68
C ARG A 177 18.61 6.86 3.68
N GLN A 178 17.83 7.71 3.03
CA GLN A 178 18.36 8.73 2.12
C GLN A 178 18.87 9.94 2.92
N GLU A 179 19.80 10.69 2.32
CA GLU A 179 20.41 11.86 2.95
C GLU A 179 19.95 13.16 2.28
N ILE A 180 19.70 14.17 3.10
CA ILE A 180 19.34 15.53 2.66
C ILE A 180 20.35 16.49 3.26
N ILE A 181 20.84 17.42 2.45
CA ILE A 181 21.62 18.56 2.90
C ILE A 181 20.65 19.71 3.14
N VAL A 182 20.64 20.24 4.37
CA VAL A 182 19.82 21.38 4.76
C VAL A 182 20.72 22.54 5.19
N GLN A 183 20.33 23.74 4.79
CA GLN A 183 20.91 24.99 5.25
C GLN A 183 19.95 25.64 6.23
N LEU A 184 20.36 25.76 7.49
CA LEU A 184 19.56 26.41 8.52
C LEU A 184 19.86 27.91 8.57
N LYS A 185 18.88 28.71 8.96
CA LYS A 185 19.08 30.14 9.23
C LYS A 185 20.05 30.36 10.39
N GLU A 186 20.72 31.51 10.38
CA GLU A 186 21.59 31.91 11.49
C GLU A 186 20.80 32.00 12.81
N GLY A 187 21.43 31.57 13.90
CA GLY A 187 20.80 31.55 15.23
C GLY A 187 19.96 30.30 15.53
N ILE A 188 19.67 29.45 14.55
CA ILE A 188 18.96 28.19 14.78
C ILE A 188 19.92 27.13 15.34
N THR A 189 19.54 26.52 16.46
CA THR A 189 20.26 25.37 17.02
C THR A 189 19.78 24.09 16.31
N PRO A 190 20.66 23.37 15.59
CA PRO A 190 20.27 22.20 14.79
C PRO A 190 19.59 21.11 15.61
N GLU A 191 20.08 20.87 16.83
CA GLU A 191 19.55 19.85 17.74
C GLU A 191 18.15 20.20 18.23
N ALA A 192 17.84 21.48 18.42
CA ALA A 192 16.49 21.93 18.78
C ALA A 192 15.55 21.87 17.56
N TRP A 193 16.05 22.24 16.39
CA TRP A 193 15.29 22.19 15.15
C TRP A 193 14.88 20.76 14.77
N VAL A 194 15.80 19.78 14.89
CA VAL A 194 15.49 18.38 14.52
C VAL A 194 14.42 17.75 15.43
N VAL A 195 14.24 18.25 16.66
CA VAL A 195 13.17 17.77 17.57
C VAL A 195 11.78 18.06 17.00
N ALA A 196 11.60 19.16 16.26
CA ALA A 196 10.35 19.46 15.56
C ALA A 196 10.00 18.38 14.51
N TYR A 197 11.01 17.67 14.01
CA TYR A 197 10.90 16.59 13.02
C TYR A 197 11.00 15.18 13.63
N SER A 198 10.86 15.06 14.95
CA SER A 198 10.91 13.78 15.66
C SER A 198 9.88 12.78 15.14
N LYS A 199 8.70 13.25 14.72
CA LYS A 199 7.64 12.42 14.11
C LYS A 199 8.09 11.78 12.80
N GLN A 200 8.96 12.43 12.04
CA GLN A 200 9.52 11.94 10.77
C GLN A 200 10.80 11.10 10.98
N ASN A 201 11.23 10.90 12.23
CA ASN A 201 12.49 10.25 12.60
C ASN A 201 13.71 10.86 11.87
N VAL A 202 13.68 12.18 11.66
CA VAL A 202 14.83 12.90 11.09
C VAL A 202 15.96 12.91 12.11
N ARG A 203 17.19 12.68 11.62
CA ARG A 203 18.40 12.70 12.45
C ARG A 203 19.47 13.50 11.76
N ILE A 204 20.27 14.21 12.56
CA ILE A 204 21.49 14.87 12.06
C ILE A 204 22.57 13.80 11.96
N LYS A 205 23.10 13.60 10.75
CA LYS A 205 24.24 12.71 10.49
C LYS A 205 25.55 13.43 10.73
N SER A 206 25.71 14.62 10.16
CA SER A 206 26.96 15.40 10.27
C SER A 206 26.73 16.87 9.89
N ARG A 207 27.71 17.72 10.22
CA ARG A 207 27.81 19.09 9.70
C ARG A 207 28.87 19.10 8.59
N ILE A 208 28.60 19.75 7.46
CA ILE A 208 29.51 19.73 6.30
C ILE A 208 30.85 20.40 6.63
N SER A 209 30.84 21.50 7.39
CA SER A 209 32.07 22.09 7.92
C SER A 209 31.83 22.75 9.29
N PRO A 210 32.85 22.91 10.15
CA PRO A 210 32.66 23.30 11.55
C PRO A 210 31.86 24.59 11.77
N ARG A 211 32.01 25.58 10.89
CA ARG A 211 31.33 26.89 10.96
C ARG A 211 30.25 27.08 9.90
N SER A 212 30.00 26.07 9.08
CA SER A 212 29.01 26.14 8.02
C SER A 212 27.59 25.96 8.57
N PRO A 213 26.59 26.67 8.00
CA PRO A 213 25.17 26.45 8.30
C PRO A 213 24.58 25.22 7.60
N TYR A 214 25.40 24.41 6.92
CA TYR A 214 24.97 23.21 6.19
C TYR A 214 25.11 21.93 7.03
N TYR A 215 24.03 21.17 7.10
CA TYR A 215 23.91 19.92 7.83
C TYR A 215 23.44 18.80 6.91
N VAL A 216 23.98 17.61 7.12
CA VAL A 216 23.48 16.37 6.52
C VAL A 216 22.51 15.74 7.51
N ILE A 217 21.28 15.53 7.06
CA ILE A 217 20.24 14.82 7.82
C ILE A 217 19.86 13.53 7.09
N THR A 218 19.33 12.57 7.83
CA THR A 218 18.77 11.32 7.26
C THR A 218 17.25 11.39 7.21
N ALA A 219 16.70 11.07 6.05
CA ALA A 219 15.28 10.83 5.87
C ALA A 219 14.94 9.37 6.17
N ASP A 220 13.90 9.19 6.99
CA ASP A 220 13.19 7.96 7.27
C ASP A 220 12.41 7.41 6.06
N PRO A 221 12.85 6.61 5.07
CA PRO A 221 11.92 6.15 4.00
C PRO A 221 10.76 5.35 4.59
N ASN A 222 10.96 4.76 5.79
CA ASN A 222 9.92 4.17 6.60
C ASN A 222 9.15 5.16 7.50
N VAL A 223 9.18 6.46 7.21
CA VAL A 223 8.28 7.45 7.81
C VAL A 223 7.82 8.47 6.77
N MET A 224 8.74 9.03 5.99
CA MET A 224 8.49 10.05 4.97
C MET A 224 9.58 9.94 3.89
N ALA A 225 9.20 9.89 2.61
CA ALA A 225 10.17 9.76 1.53
C ALA A 225 11.06 11.01 1.52
N ALA A 226 12.33 10.90 1.08
CA ALA A 226 13.21 12.05 1.14
C ALA A 226 12.70 13.22 0.29
N GLU A 227 12.06 12.92 -0.84
CA GLU A 227 11.45 13.91 -1.73
C GLU A 227 10.26 14.61 -1.07
N GLU A 228 9.41 13.87 -0.37
CA GLU A 228 8.27 14.41 0.38
C GLU A 228 8.76 15.27 1.56
N LEU A 229 9.74 14.77 2.32
CA LEU A 229 10.39 15.53 3.39
C LEU A 229 11.03 16.81 2.86
N LEU A 230 11.63 16.76 1.67
CA LEU A 230 12.23 17.91 1.01
C LEU A 230 11.21 19.01 0.72
N GLU A 231 9.99 18.66 0.33
CA GLU A 231 8.90 19.62 0.13
C GLU A 231 8.52 20.31 1.44
N PHE A 232 8.41 19.56 2.54
CA PHE A 232 8.16 20.13 3.87
C PHE A 232 9.29 21.03 4.34
N LEU A 233 10.54 20.60 4.18
CA LEU A 233 11.73 21.37 4.58
C LEU A 233 11.82 22.69 3.82
N ARG A 234 11.41 22.73 2.54
CA ARG A 234 11.40 23.97 1.75
C ARG A 234 10.34 24.98 2.18
N GLN A 235 9.30 24.53 2.89
CA GLN A 235 8.26 25.39 3.43
C GLN A 235 8.55 25.83 4.88
N ASP A 236 9.54 25.21 5.54
CA ASP A 236 9.95 25.59 6.88
C ASP A 236 10.63 26.95 6.88
N LYS A 237 10.10 27.86 7.70
CA LYS A 237 10.64 29.20 7.89
C LYS A 237 12.08 29.22 8.42
N ASP A 238 12.55 28.16 9.08
CA ASP A 238 13.88 28.09 9.70
C ASP A 238 14.93 27.49 8.74
N VAL A 239 14.49 27.00 7.58
CA VAL A 239 15.31 26.45 6.51
C VAL A 239 15.51 27.49 5.40
N VAL A 240 16.76 27.71 4.99
CA VAL A 240 17.12 28.57 3.85
C VAL A 240 17.08 27.80 2.54
N SER A 241 17.62 26.58 2.56
CA SER A 241 17.63 25.69 1.40
C SER A 241 17.71 24.24 1.84
N ALA A 242 17.16 23.34 1.02
CA ALA A 242 17.26 21.90 1.23
C ALA A 242 17.40 21.20 -0.13
N GLN A 243 18.27 20.18 -0.19
CA GLN A 243 18.51 19.37 -1.38
C GLN A 243 18.90 17.94 -1.02
N LEU A 244 18.60 16.97 -1.89
CA LEU A 244 19.09 15.59 -1.73
C LEU A 244 20.62 15.55 -1.78
N ASN A 245 21.23 14.72 -0.92
CA ASN A 245 22.65 14.45 -0.96
C ASN A 245 22.94 13.48 -2.13
N GLN A 246 23.24 14.03 -3.29
CA GLN A 246 23.60 13.26 -4.48
C GLN A 246 25.11 13.13 -4.61
N GLU A 247 25.59 11.99 -5.09
CA GLU A 247 27.00 11.83 -5.46
C GLU A 247 27.37 12.83 -6.56
N VAL A 248 28.45 13.58 -6.35
CA VAL A 248 28.95 14.54 -7.33
C VAL A 248 29.47 13.78 -8.53
N ARG A 249 28.71 13.79 -9.63
CA ARG A 249 29.19 13.27 -10.92
C ARG A 249 30.06 14.33 -11.60
N PRO A 250 31.24 13.97 -12.14
CA PRO A 250 32.02 14.90 -12.93
C PRO A 250 31.19 15.38 -14.12
N ARG A 251 31.13 16.69 -14.30
CA ARG A 251 30.49 17.32 -15.47
C ARG A 251 31.23 16.81 -16.71
N ARG A 252 30.55 16.06 -17.58
CA ARG A 252 31.05 15.76 -18.93
C ARG A 252 30.84 16.97 -19.83
#